data_AF-A0A926AWR2-F1
#
_entry.id   AF-A0A926AWR2-F1
#
_cell.length_a   1.000
_cell.length_b   1.000
_cell.length_c   1.000
_cell.angle_alpha   90.00
_cell.angle_beta   90.00
_cell.angle_gamma   90.00
#
_symmetry.space_group_name_H-M   'P 1'
#
loop_
_entity.id
_entity.type
_entity.pdbx_description
1 polymer ?
#
loop_
_entity_poly.entity_id
_entity_poly.type
_entity_poly.pdbx_seq_one_letter_code
_entity_poly.pdbx_strand_id
1 'polypeptide(L)'
;MGEQQPNKDSEVQGEGDYKAARRYNDATREFVEEENVAEAARDAEPQSVGEEQQLEHAEQAGRNRAKDEDPLLDHPEDIKTDKPSAK
;
A
#
# COMPACT_ATOMS: atom_id res chain seq x y z
N MET A 1 2.38 -52.04 -2.18
CA MET A 1 3.17 -51.22 -1.25
C MET A 1 2.81 -49.78 -1.57
N GLY A 2 2.12 -49.11 -0.64
CA GLY A 2 1.45 -47.83 -0.90
C GLY A 2 2.45 -46.69 -1.05
N GLU A 3 2.30 -45.94 -2.14
CA GLU A 3 2.89 -44.63 -2.32
C GLU A 3 2.33 -43.68 -1.24
N GLN A 4 3.19 -43.10 -0.43
CA GLN A 4 2.87 -41.90 0.35
C GLN A 4 3.88 -40.83 -0.06
N GLN A 5 3.36 -39.87 -0.82
CA GLN A 5 4.08 -38.69 -1.29
C GLN A 5 4.49 -37.83 -0.08
N PRO A 6 5.71 -37.27 -0.05
CA PRO A 6 6.11 -36.35 1.01
C PRO A 6 5.21 -35.10 0.95
N ASN A 7 4.60 -34.76 2.09
CA ASN A 7 3.74 -33.59 2.26
C ASN A 7 4.40 -32.34 1.67
N LYS A 8 3.73 -31.77 0.65
CA LYS A 8 4.14 -30.57 -0.10
C LYS A 8 3.78 -29.25 0.60
N ASP A 9 3.54 -29.29 1.90
CA ASP A 9 3.50 -28.09 2.72
C ASP A 9 4.89 -27.91 3.32
N SER A 10 5.89 -27.70 2.47
CA SER A 10 7.13 -27.11 2.91
C SER A 10 6.76 -25.75 3.51
N GLU A 11 6.74 -25.64 4.84
CA GLU A 11 6.65 -24.39 5.59
C GLU A 11 7.84 -23.49 5.19
N VAL A 12 7.74 -22.87 4.02
CA VAL A 12 8.63 -21.80 3.61
C VAL A 12 8.33 -20.66 4.58
N GLN A 13 9.23 -20.48 5.55
CA GLN A 13 9.20 -19.39 6.52
C GLN A 13 10.27 -18.37 6.10
N GLY A 14 9.92 -17.10 6.05
CA GLY A 14 10.78 -16.02 5.54
C GLY A 14 10.32 -15.48 4.18
N GLU A 15 11.25 -15.04 3.34
CA GLU A 15 10.94 -14.53 2.01
C GLU A 15 10.26 -15.61 1.15
N GLY A 16 8.99 -15.38 0.77
CA GLY A 16 8.19 -16.34 0.01
C GLY A 16 7.21 -17.20 0.83
N ASP A 17 6.95 -16.89 2.10
CA ASP A 17 5.87 -17.54 2.86
C ASP A 17 4.49 -17.18 2.26
N TYR A 18 3.96 -18.09 1.44
CA TYR A 18 2.68 -17.95 0.77
C TYR A 18 1.49 -17.81 1.73
N LYS A 19 1.58 -18.40 2.94
CA LYS A 19 0.51 -18.34 3.94
C LYS A 19 0.48 -16.97 4.61
N ALA A 20 1.66 -16.44 4.96
CA ALA A 20 1.78 -15.08 5.48
C ALA A 20 1.34 -14.04 4.43
N ALA A 21 1.79 -14.18 3.18
CA ALA A 21 1.41 -13.30 2.08
C ALA A 21 -0.11 -13.32 1.83
N ARG A 22 -0.73 -14.51 1.80
CA ARG A 22 -2.18 -14.62 1.64
C ARG A 22 -2.94 -13.94 2.79
N ARG A 23 -2.54 -14.19 4.03
CA ARG A 23 -3.16 -13.57 5.21
C ARG A 23 -3.06 -12.04 5.19
N TYR A 24 -1.90 -11.51 4.80
CA TYR A 24 -1.71 -10.07 4.64
C TYR A 24 -2.66 -9.51 3.57
N ASN A 25 -2.68 -10.12 2.39
CA ASN A 25 -3.55 -9.68 1.29
C ASN A 25 -5.03 -9.72 1.69
N ASP A 26 -5.47 -10.79 2.35
CA ASP A 26 -6.85 -10.94 2.80
C ASP A 26 -7.20 -9.85 3.85
N ALA A 27 -6.33 -9.64 4.85
CA ALA A 27 -6.54 -8.61 5.87
C ALA A 27 -6.51 -7.19 5.30
N THR A 28 -5.65 -6.90 4.33
CA THR A 28 -5.63 -5.61 3.63
C THR A 28 -6.89 -5.40 2.82
N ARG A 29 -7.39 -6.44 2.14
CA ARG A 29 -8.66 -6.34 1.41
C ARG A 29 -9.83 -6.09 2.35
N GLU A 30 -9.91 -6.86 3.43
CA GLU A 30 -10.93 -6.69 4.47
C GLU A 30 -10.88 -5.29 5.07
N PHE A 31 -9.70 -4.77 5.41
CA PHE A 31 -9.55 -3.39 5.89
C PHE A 31 -10.09 -2.35 4.91
N VAL A 32 -9.78 -2.47 3.61
CA VAL A 32 -10.26 -1.53 2.58
C VAL A 32 -11.76 -1.67 2.32
N GLU A 33 -12.31 -2.89 2.45
CA GLU A 33 -13.73 -3.17 2.23
C GLU A 33 -14.61 -2.81 3.45
N GLU A 34 -14.11 -3.06 4.66
CA GLU A 34 -14.85 -2.90 5.92
C GLU A 34 -14.66 -1.54 6.56
N GLU A 35 -13.42 -1.01 6.58
CA GLU A 35 -13.25 0.38 6.95
C GLU A 35 -13.76 1.22 5.79
N ASN A 36 -14.67 2.16 6.07
CA ASN A 36 -15.21 3.05 5.06
C ASN A 36 -14.13 4.08 4.67
N VAL A 37 -13.03 3.62 4.06
CA VAL A 37 -11.87 4.43 3.68
C VAL A 37 -12.32 5.59 2.78
N ALA A 38 -13.38 5.39 1.99
CA ALA A 38 -13.97 6.45 1.18
C ALA A 38 -14.65 7.55 2.01
N GLU A 39 -15.37 7.21 3.07
CA GLU A 39 -15.94 8.19 4.01
C GLU A 39 -14.84 8.86 4.83
N ALA A 40 -13.89 8.09 5.36
CA ALA A 40 -12.74 8.64 6.09
C ALA A 40 -11.91 9.62 5.25
N ALA A 41 -11.72 9.33 3.95
CA ALA A 41 -11.04 10.24 3.03
C ALA A 41 -11.81 11.54 2.81
N ARG A 42 -13.15 11.47 2.72
CA ARG A 42 -14.00 12.67 2.61
C ARG A 42 -14.01 13.48 3.88
N ASP A 43 -14.06 12.82 5.03
CA ASP A 43 -14.02 13.49 6.34
C ASP A 43 -12.67 14.15 6.60
N ALA A 44 -11.60 13.64 5.97
CA ALA A 44 -10.26 14.23 6.02
C ALA A 44 -10.07 15.42 5.06
N GLU A 45 -11.04 15.72 4.17
CA GLU A 45 -10.97 16.92 3.32
C GLU A 45 -11.01 18.19 4.20
N PRO A 46 -10.27 19.26 3.82
CA PRO A 46 -10.30 20.51 4.56
C PRO A 46 -11.72 21.08 4.57
N GLN A 47 -12.19 21.49 5.75
CA GLN A 47 -13.55 21.96 5.97
C GLN A 47 -13.70 23.47 5.69
N SER A 48 -12.59 24.16 5.41
CA SER A 48 -12.58 25.59 5.09
C SER A 48 -11.34 26.00 4.30
N VAL A 49 -11.45 27.13 3.58
CA VAL A 49 -10.32 27.75 2.87
C VAL A 49 -9.16 28.10 3.82
N GLY A 50 -9.46 28.50 5.06
CA GLY A 50 -8.43 28.83 6.05
C GLY A 50 -7.67 27.60 6.56
N GLU A 51 -8.33 26.45 6.62
CA GLU A 51 -7.71 25.17 6.97
C GLU A 51 -6.88 24.62 5.81
N GLU A 52 -7.40 24.68 4.59
CA GLU A 52 -6.69 24.32 3.37
C GLU A 52 -5.36 25.07 3.25
N GLN A 53 -5.37 26.39 3.44
CA GLN A 53 -4.14 27.21 3.42
C GLN A 53 -3.14 26.83 4.52
N GLN A 54 -3.62 26.40 5.69
CA GLN A 54 -2.75 25.97 6.78
C GLN A 54 -2.09 24.62 6.46
N LEU A 55 -2.85 23.69 5.88
CA LEU A 55 -2.33 22.40 5.42
C LEU A 55 -1.28 22.60 4.31
N GLU A 56 -1.56 23.43 3.31
CA GLU A 56 -0.61 23.78 2.25
C GLU A 56 0.68 24.38 2.82
N HIS A 57 0.56 25.33 3.75
CA HIS A 57 1.74 25.95 4.37
C HIS A 57 2.54 24.94 5.19
N ALA A 58 1.87 24.06 5.93
CA ALA A 58 2.51 23.02 6.72
C ALA A 58 3.26 22.01 5.83
N GLU A 59 2.65 21.60 4.70
CA GLU A 59 3.28 20.74 3.71
C GLU A 59 4.53 21.40 3.13
N GLN A 60 4.43 22.65 2.67
CA GLN A 60 5.55 23.39 2.11
C GLN A 60 6.69 23.55 3.14
N ALA A 61 6.37 23.84 4.39
CA ALA A 61 7.34 23.93 5.47
C ALA A 61 8.03 22.58 5.74
N GLY A 62 7.30 21.46 5.63
CA GLY A 62 7.83 20.11 5.73
C GLY A 62 8.80 19.79 4.60
N ARG A 63 8.39 20.02 3.34
CA ARG A 63 9.22 19.80 2.15
C ARG A 63 10.52 20.61 2.20
N ASN A 64 10.44 21.88 2.59
CA ASN A 64 11.63 22.75 2.74
C ASN A 64 12.62 22.26 3.81
N ARG A 65 12.17 21.45 4.78
CA ARG A 65 13.03 20.86 5.83
C ARG A 65 13.51 19.45 5.49
N ALA A 66 12.84 18.77 4.58
CA ALA A 66 13.26 17.46 4.11
C ALA A 66 14.62 17.59 3.40
N LYS A 67 15.45 16.55 3.48
CA LYS A 67 16.74 16.54 2.81
C LYS A 67 16.59 16.29 1.32
N ASP A 68 15.77 15.30 0.98
CA ASP A 68 15.42 14.89 -0.37
C ASP A 68 14.02 14.26 -0.34
N GLU A 69 13.34 14.26 -1.48
CA GLU A 69 12.12 13.48 -1.71
C GLU A 69 12.45 12.22 -2.54
N ASP A 70 11.49 11.30 -2.67
CA ASP A 70 11.66 10.13 -3.53
C ASP A 70 11.76 10.59 -5.01
N PRO A 71 12.82 10.25 -5.76
CA PRO A 71 12.96 10.63 -7.17
C PRO A 71 11.79 10.17 -8.06
N LEU A 72 11.07 9.13 -7.65
CA LEU A 72 9.87 8.64 -8.36
C LEU A 72 8.68 9.62 -8.29
N LEU A 73 8.74 10.65 -7.45
CA LEU A 73 7.74 11.74 -7.44
C LEU A 73 7.88 12.67 -8.66
N ASP A 74 9.11 12.91 -9.12
CA ASP A 74 9.39 13.72 -10.31
C ASP A 74 9.28 12.90 -11.60
N HIS A 75 9.54 11.58 -11.51
CA HIS A 75 9.52 10.63 -12.63
C HIS A 75 8.59 9.44 -12.35
N PRO A 76 7.26 9.67 -12.29
CA PRO A 76 6.31 8.59 -12.04
C PRO A 76 6.28 7.54 -13.17
N GLU A 77 6.76 7.86 -14.37
CA GLU A 77 6.93 6.93 -15.49
C GLU A 77 7.93 5.79 -15.21
N ASP A 78 8.86 5.99 -14.27
CA ASP A 78 9.85 5.00 -13.88
C ASP A 78 9.29 3.96 -12.89
N ILE A 79 8.07 4.17 -12.40
CA ILE A 79 7.33 3.20 -11.61
C ILE A 79 7.04 2.00 -12.51
N LYS A 80 7.72 0.87 -12.23
CA LYS A 80 7.48 -0.40 -12.92
C LYS A 80 6.07 -0.90 -12.58
N THR A 81 5.10 -0.55 -13.41
CA THR A 81 3.75 -1.12 -13.31
C THR A 81 3.83 -2.59 -13.72
N ASP A 82 3.56 -3.52 -12.80
CA ASP A 82 3.20 -4.89 -13.17
C ASP A 82 1.86 -4.83 -13.90
N LYS A 83 1.89 -4.63 -15.22
CA LYS A 83 0.69 -4.74 -16.05
C LYS A 83 0.23 -6.19 -16.01
N PRO A 84 -1.03 -6.49 -15.63
CA PRO A 84 -1.52 -7.85 -15.77
C PRO A 84 -1.53 -8.20 -17.25
N SER A 85 -0.76 -9.23 -17.62
CA SER A 85 -0.84 -9.84 -18.94
C SER A 85 -2.29 -10.31 -19.15
N ALA A 86 -3.04 -9.57 -19.95
CA ALA A 86 -4.37 -9.98 -20.39
C ALA A 86 -4.24 -11.36 -21.06
N LYS A 87 -4.99 -12.33 -20.55
CA LYS A 87 -5.06 -13.69 -21.07
C LYS A 87 -6.34 -13.88 -21.86
#